data_AF-A0A3A8KKD5-F1
#
_entry.id   AF-A0A3A8KKD5-F1
#
_cell.length_a   1.000
_cell.length_b   1.000
_cell.length_c   1.000
_cell.angle_alpha   90.00
_cell.angle_beta   90.00
_cell.angle_gamma   90.00
#
_symmetry.space_group_name_H-M   'P 1'
#
loop_
_entity.id
_entity.type
_entity.pdbx_description
1 polymer ?
#
loop_
_entity_poly.entity_id
_entity_poly.type
_entity_poly.pdbx_seq_one_letter_code
_entity_poly.pdbx_strand_id
1 'polypeptide(L)'
;MTSAAIKPALIFARHTVALLALGLTACGGKDVRPGDDPSPDENPATDPCVESTTADPASGTCAPLRLQCARDLSGFKTDRYVWRDRDCHVRSVSLVRNDAADPAGWNGGYIRRYTYEVAGAERTCDGQNPQVPGWGMVTSHLKDGQTWGAWTQDVRGTGRFVFKGAHHALHELKWPLSLDGHVVQVTVQYLFATGRDHPLYAITHDASGFPANQIEADVRSPYGDLGFDGNANTDIAGLGWGDKYRFVTLSSPVTLNTGWDYRELNVVPYTRMWTAAPDAEMGAVQTQTWEQKAAGGYWLYPQWGTRHANGPMPEDYNWAYQLNQYELPSVTNSHRLAWGSNFGAVGMSQYPRLGDNGVMLSGYPYQSYSVFMVLGTHAANPVLSLVSEVEAWQGVKLTASEGSVRTRGPGGVGRSDAVAYDVAGYNPVYATWEAEAASNRVTLTFDTAGRTLAHPMLVVHGYTAASAPTTVSLDGQALTPDTDYFASVDTEGKALWLTLQRDLKGSATLKVE
;
A
#
# COMPACT_ATOMS: atom_id res chain seq x y z
N MET A 1 -55.08 21.90 -35.04
CA MET A 1 -55.42 23.28 -35.42
C MET A 1 -54.21 24.15 -35.07
N THR A 2 -53.32 24.35 -36.06
CA THR A 2 -52.95 25.66 -36.69
C THR A 2 -52.06 26.54 -35.79
N SER A 3 -50.74 26.60 -36.04
CA SER A 3 -50.00 27.59 -36.90
C SER A 3 -49.50 28.76 -36.03
N ALA A 4 -48.33 29.41 -36.16
CA ALA A 4 -47.27 29.49 -37.17
C ALA A 4 -45.96 30.02 -36.53
N ALA A 5 -44.87 29.91 -37.28
CA ALA A 5 -43.50 30.34 -36.96
C ALA A 5 -43.23 31.85 -37.14
N ILE A 6 -42.22 32.40 -36.44
CA ILE A 6 -41.40 33.55 -36.90
C ILE A 6 -39.94 33.43 -36.37
N LYS A 7 -38.97 33.48 -37.28
CA LYS A 7 -37.54 33.80 -37.04
C LYS A 7 -37.32 35.31 -37.20
N PRO A 8 -36.27 35.88 -36.59
CA PRO A 8 -35.28 36.53 -37.44
C PRO A 8 -33.82 36.30 -37.01
N ALA A 9 -32.95 36.39 -38.02
CA ALA A 9 -31.49 36.40 -37.91
C ALA A 9 -30.98 37.85 -37.88
N LEU A 10 -29.88 38.13 -37.17
CA LEU A 10 -29.09 39.34 -37.41
C LEU A 10 -27.60 39.17 -36.99
N ILE A 11 -26.74 39.16 -38.03
CA ILE A 11 -25.48 39.90 -38.23
C ILE A 11 -24.29 39.65 -37.27
N PHE A 12 -23.29 38.93 -37.80
CA PHE A 12 -21.90 38.93 -37.32
C PHE A 12 -21.15 40.17 -37.83
N ALA A 13 -20.56 40.95 -36.93
CA ALA A 13 -19.53 41.95 -37.25
C ALA A 13 -18.15 41.37 -36.94
N ARG A 14 -17.32 41.25 -38.00
CA ARG A 14 -15.90 40.91 -37.93
C ARG A 14 -15.11 42.13 -37.46
N HIS A 15 -14.27 42.00 -36.44
CA HIS A 15 -13.16 42.92 -36.20
C HIS A 15 -11.84 42.15 -36.13
N THR A 16 -10.95 42.61 -36.99
CA THR A 16 -9.59 42.18 -37.28
C THR A 16 -8.65 42.67 -36.18
N VAL A 17 -7.77 41.80 -35.67
CA VAL A 17 -6.57 42.23 -34.93
C VAL A 17 -5.37 41.66 -35.66
N ALA A 18 -4.54 42.58 -36.15
CA ALA A 18 -3.33 42.32 -36.90
C ALA A 18 -2.20 41.86 -35.97
N LEU A 19 -1.50 40.80 -36.39
CA LEU A 19 -0.18 40.45 -35.85
C LEU A 19 0.85 41.48 -36.33
N LEU A 20 1.58 42.08 -35.38
CA LEU A 20 2.83 42.78 -35.64
C LEU A 20 3.97 41.87 -35.17
N ALA A 21 4.76 41.37 -36.12
CA ALA A 21 6.02 40.67 -35.88
C ALA A 21 7.16 41.68 -35.96
N LEU A 22 8.00 41.73 -34.93
CA LEU A 22 9.33 42.35 -34.94
C LEU A 22 10.27 41.41 -34.18
N GLY A 23 11.27 40.91 -34.91
CA GLY A 23 12.28 39.99 -34.39
C GLY A 23 13.50 40.71 -33.82
N LEU A 24 14.36 39.93 -33.17
CA LEU A 24 15.78 40.24 -32.95
C LEU A 24 16.58 38.94 -32.91
N THR A 25 17.31 38.72 -34.01
CA THR A 25 18.73 38.32 -34.09
C THR A 25 19.32 37.41 -33.00
N ALA A 26 19.53 36.14 -33.35
CA ALA A 26 20.55 35.29 -32.73
C ALA A 26 21.83 35.33 -33.60
N CYS A 27 22.89 35.96 -33.08
CA CYS A 27 24.24 35.84 -33.63
C CYS A 27 24.90 34.58 -33.06
N GLY A 28 25.43 33.75 -33.95
CA GLY A 28 26.29 32.63 -33.59
C GLY A 28 27.67 33.08 -33.11
N GLY A 29 28.21 32.33 -32.16
CA GLY A 29 29.61 32.36 -31.76
C GLY A 29 30.07 30.93 -31.48
N LYS A 30 31.09 30.49 -32.22
CA LYS A 30 31.75 29.20 -32.11
C LYS A 30 32.77 29.20 -30.96
N ASP A 31 33.01 27.98 -30.47
CA ASP A 31 34.19 27.44 -29.78
C ASP A 31 34.54 28.00 -28.39
N VAL A 32 34.56 27.12 -27.38
CA VAL A 32 35.79 26.55 -26.77
C VAL A 32 35.36 25.42 -25.82
N ARG A 33 35.81 24.19 -26.07
CA ARG A 33 35.87 23.11 -25.08
C ARG A 33 37.07 23.35 -24.16
N PRO A 34 36.92 23.38 -22.83
CA PRO A 34 38.00 23.11 -21.90
C PRO A 34 38.02 21.63 -21.52
N GLY A 35 39.23 21.10 -21.32
CA GLY A 35 39.54 19.68 -21.27
C GLY A 35 38.88 18.89 -20.16
N ASP A 36 38.76 17.60 -20.45
CA ASP A 36 38.54 16.52 -19.50
C ASP A 36 39.73 16.47 -18.51
N ASP A 37 39.54 17.01 -17.31
CA ASP A 37 40.25 16.54 -16.12
C ASP A 37 39.19 16.02 -15.15
N PRO A 38 39.23 14.73 -14.75
CA PRO A 38 38.24 14.19 -13.84
C PRO A 38 38.45 14.80 -12.45
N SER A 39 37.48 15.60 -12.01
CA SER A 39 37.34 15.97 -10.60
C SER A 39 37.08 14.69 -9.81
N PRO A 40 37.94 14.31 -8.85
CA PRO A 40 37.71 13.16 -8.00
C PRO A 40 36.92 13.63 -6.78
N ASP A 41 35.62 13.94 -6.91
CA ASP A 41 34.70 14.10 -5.76
C ASP A 41 33.21 14.32 -6.14
N GLU A 42 32.79 14.02 -7.36
CA GLU A 42 31.35 13.79 -7.60
C GLU A 42 31.06 12.34 -7.29
N ASN A 43 30.42 12.08 -6.14
CA ASN A 43 29.75 10.82 -5.87
C ASN A 43 28.41 10.92 -6.61
N PRO A 44 28.26 10.36 -7.84
CA PRO A 44 26.99 10.44 -8.53
C PRO A 44 25.98 9.67 -7.68
N ALA A 45 24.77 10.21 -7.55
CA ALA A 45 23.63 9.46 -7.04
C ALA A 45 23.67 8.09 -7.72
N THR A 46 24.02 7.05 -6.97
CA THR A 46 24.17 5.70 -7.52
C THR A 46 22.82 5.36 -8.10
N ASP A 47 22.78 5.08 -9.40
CA ASP A 47 21.57 4.62 -10.06
C ASP A 47 20.96 3.52 -9.16
N PRO A 48 19.74 3.69 -8.62
CA PRO A 48 19.15 2.68 -7.74
C PRO A 48 19.02 1.32 -8.45
N CYS A 49 19.18 1.30 -9.78
CA CYS A 49 19.11 0.18 -10.68
C CYS A 49 20.46 -0.45 -11.07
N VAL A 50 21.59 -0.22 -10.37
CA VAL A 50 22.84 -0.95 -10.69
C VAL A 50 22.56 -2.45 -10.76
N GLU A 51 22.71 -3.03 -11.96
CA GLU A 51 22.43 -4.43 -12.22
C GLU A 51 23.32 -5.31 -11.35
N SER A 52 22.71 -5.95 -10.36
CA SER A 52 23.38 -6.94 -9.55
C SER A 52 23.14 -8.31 -10.19
N THR A 53 24.13 -8.82 -10.92
CA THR A 53 24.12 -10.14 -11.58
C THR A 53 24.38 -11.31 -10.63
N THR A 54 24.58 -11.05 -9.34
CA THR A 54 24.83 -12.07 -8.33
C THR A 54 23.54 -12.80 -7.96
N ALA A 55 23.62 -14.13 -7.84
CA ALA A 55 22.53 -14.95 -7.31
C ALA A 55 22.04 -14.41 -5.96
N ASP A 56 20.76 -14.62 -5.63
CA ASP A 56 20.22 -14.22 -4.34
C ASP A 56 20.95 -15.01 -3.23
N PRO A 57 21.50 -14.34 -2.19
CA PRO A 57 22.21 -15.04 -1.14
C PRO A 57 21.26 -16.00 -0.42
N ALA A 58 21.79 -17.13 0.05
CA ALA A 58 21.01 -18.14 0.76
C ALA A 58 20.30 -17.56 2.00
N SER A 59 19.19 -18.20 2.40
CA SER A 59 18.47 -17.88 3.64
C SER A 59 19.34 -18.08 4.89
N GLY A 60 19.04 -17.33 5.96
CA GLY A 60 19.75 -17.41 7.25
C GLY A 60 20.74 -16.28 7.52
N THR A 61 21.01 -15.42 6.54
CA THR A 61 21.70 -14.13 6.74
C THR A 61 20.77 -13.00 6.35
N CYS A 62 20.57 -12.03 7.26
CA CYS A 62 19.78 -10.82 7.01
C CYS A 62 20.53 -9.84 6.07
N ALA A 63 20.67 -10.25 4.82
CA ALA A 63 21.31 -9.46 3.76
C ALA A 63 20.55 -8.15 3.47
N PRO A 64 21.26 -7.13 2.96
CA PRO A 64 20.67 -5.91 2.44
C PRO A 64 19.58 -6.15 1.39
N LEU A 65 18.60 -5.24 1.35
CA LEU A 65 17.57 -5.16 0.33
C LEU A 65 18.20 -4.93 -1.05
N ARG A 66 17.75 -5.70 -2.03
CA ARG A 66 18.17 -5.58 -3.43
C ARG A 66 17.00 -5.15 -4.30
N LEU A 67 17.30 -4.26 -5.23
CA LEU A 67 16.40 -3.82 -6.29
C LEU A 67 17.00 -4.25 -7.63
N GLN A 68 16.21 -4.96 -8.43
CA GLN A 68 16.55 -5.39 -9.78
C GLN A 68 15.55 -4.73 -10.73
N CYS A 69 15.98 -3.69 -11.43
CA CYS A 69 15.08 -2.90 -12.27
C CYS A 69 14.80 -3.55 -13.63
N ALA A 70 13.64 -3.21 -14.21
CA ALA A 70 13.26 -3.52 -15.60
C ALA A 70 13.39 -5.00 -16.00
N ARG A 71 13.23 -5.92 -15.05
CA ARG A 71 13.26 -7.35 -15.28
C ARG A 71 12.08 -7.78 -16.12
N ASP A 72 12.37 -8.57 -17.15
CA ASP A 72 11.34 -9.26 -17.92
C ASP A 72 10.87 -10.50 -17.16
N LEU A 73 9.58 -10.54 -16.85
CA LEU A 73 8.90 -11.70 -16.30
C LEU A 73 7.82 -12.12 -17.28
N SER A 74 8.19 -12.96 -18.26
CA SER A 74 7.27 -13.45 -19.30
C SER A 74 6.58 -12.30 -20.06
N GLY A 75 7.35 -11.27 -20.44
CA GLY A 75 6.85 -10.08 -21.13
C GLY A 75 6.33 -8.96 -20.22
N PHE A 76 6.10 -9.21 -18.93
CA PHE A 76 5.81 -8.15 -17.96
C PHE A 76 7.12 -7.45 -17.58
N LYS A 77 7.18 -6.12 -17.73
CA LYS A 77 8.32 -5.31 -17.26
C LYS A 77 8.13 -5.00 -15.79
N THR A 78 9.07 -5.48 -14.96
CA THR A 78 8.94 -5.43 -13.51
C THR A 78 10.18 -4.85 -12.84
N ASP A 79 9.98 -4.20 -11.70
CA ASP A 79 11.05 -3.95 -10.75
C ASP A 79 10.95 -5.01 -9.64
N ARG A 80 12.00 -5.82 -9.47
CA ARG A 80 12.04 -6.90 -8.49
C ARG A 80 12.74 -6.45 -7.21
N TYR A 81 12.01 -6.49 -6.11
CA TYR A 81 12.52 -6.23 -4.77
C TYR A 81 12.80 -7.56 -4.08
N VAL A 82 13.99 -7.72 -3.52
CA VAL A 82 14.36 -8.87 -2.69
C VAL A 82 14.76 -8.35 -1.32
N TRP A 83 14.11 -8.84 -0.28
CA TRP A 83 14.43 -8.47 1.10
C TRP A 83 14.48 -9.70 2.00
N ARG A 84 14.67 -9.46 3.30
CA ARG A 84 14.74 -10.48 4.33
C ARG A 84 13.66 -10.22 5.36
N ASP A 85 12.88 -11.23 5.70
CA ASP A 85 11.81 -11.10 6.68
C ASP A 85 12.34 -11.10 8.12
N ARG A 86 11.44 -11.13 9.11
CA ARG A 86 11.84 -11.08 10.52
C ARG A 86 12.70 -12.26 10.95
N ASP A 87 12.67 -13.36 10.22
CA ASP A 87 13.47 -14.57 10.49
C ASP A 87 14.68 -14.68 9.55
N CYS A 88 15.01 -13.60 8.83
CA CYS A 88 16.04 -13.56 7.80
C CYS A 88 15.80 -14.54 6.62
N HIS A 89 14.56 -14.97 6.38
CA HIS A 89 14.22 -15.73 5.18
C HIS A 89 14.06 -14.80 3.98
N VAL A 90 14.35 -15.33 2.79
CA VAL A 90 14.25 -14.56 1.54
C VAL A 90 12.78 -14.33 1.19
N ARG A 91 12.46 -13.08 0.86
CA ARG A 91 11.20 -12.71 0.22
C ARG A 91 11.47 -11.86 -1.01
N SER A 92 10.60 -11.97 -2.02
CA SER A 92 10.68 -11.09 -3.18
C SER A 92 9.32 -10.74 -3.77
N VAL A 93 9.25 -9.57 -4.42
CA VAL A 93 8.13 -9.21 -5.30
C VAL A 93 8.64 -8.73 -6.64
N SER A 94 7.91 -9.06 -7.70
CA SER A 94 8.06 -8.45 -9.02
C SER A 94 6.90 -7.48 -9.25
N LEU A 95 7.17 -6.18 -9.08
CA LEU A 95 6.19 -5.11 -9.24
C LEU A 95 6.16 -4.63 -10.69
N VAL A 96 5.01 -4.71 -11.36
CA VAL A 96 4.87 -4.30 -12.76
C VAL A 96 4.97 -2.77 -12.86
N ARG A 97 5.78 -2.28 -13.79
CA ARG A 97 5.91 -0.84 -14.05
C ARG A 97 4.64 -0.27 -14.67
N ASN A 98 4.30 0.96 -14.32
CA ASN A 98 3.06 1.61 -14.77
C ASN A 98 3.23 2.59 -15.94
N ASP A 99 4.40 2.60 -16.59
CA ASP A 99 4.77 3.53 -17.66
C ASP A 99 4.41 3.02 -19.08
N ALA A 100 3.98 1.76 -19.19
CA ALA A 100 3.55 1.15 -20.44
C ALA A 100 2.49 0.06 -20.19
N ALA A 101 1.77 -0.30 -21.26
CA ALA A 101 0.86 -1.43 -21.23
C ALA A 101 1.65 -2.76 -21.17
N ASP A 102 1.20 -3.67 -20.33
CA ASP A 102 1.74 -5.02 -20.16
C ASP A 102 1.01 -6.05 -21.07
N PRO A 103 1.45 -7.32 -21.11
CA PRO A 103 0.84 -8.34 -21.96
C PRO A 103 -0.64 -8.63 -21.70
N ALA A 104 -1.18 -8.27 -20.53
CA ALA A 104 -2.60 -8.40 -20.20
C ALA A 104 -3.40 -7.12 -20.55
N GLY A 105 -2.75 -6.12 -21.13
CA GLY A 105 -3.35 -4.84 -21.49
C GLY A 105 -3.50 -3.89 -20.31
N TRP A 106 -2.86 -4.14 -19.17
CA TRP A 106 -2.88 -3.24 -18.02
C TRP A 106 -1.70 -2.25 -18.04
N ASN A 107 -1.82 -1.12 -17.35
CA ASN A 107 -0.70 -0.19 -17.15
C ASN A 107 -0.11 -0.32 -15.73
N GLY A 108 0.19 -1.56 -15.33
CA GLY A 108 1.02 -1.90 -14.16
C GLY A 108 0.60 -1.38 -12.79
N GLY A 109 1.58 -1.29 -11.89
CA GLY A 109 1.44 -0.85 -10.49
C GLY A 109 1.02 -1.92 -9.50
N TYR A 110 0.98 -3.17 -9.93
CA TYR A 110 0.57 -4.32 -9.15
C TYR A 110 1.69 -5.36 -9.10
N ILE A 111 1.65 -6.23 -8.08
CA ILE A 111 2.58 -7.32 -7.89
C ILE A 111 2.17 -8.48 -8.81
N ARG A 112 3.05 -8.82 -9.76
CA ARG A 112 2.86 -9.95 -10.70
C ARG A 112 3.25 -11.29 -10.09
N ARG A 113 4.29 -11.28 -9.25
CA ARG A 113 4.86 -12.43 -8.55
C ARG A 113 5.29 -12.03 -7.15
N TYR A 114 4.97 -12.87 -6.17
CA TYR A 114 5.49 -12.82 -4.81
C TYR A 114 6.18 -14.16 -4.49
N THR A 115 7.37 -14.14 -3.89
CA THR A 115 8.03 -15.35 -3.39
C THR A 115 8.38 -15.22 -1.92
N TYR A 116 8.25 -16.32 -1.18
CA TYR A 116 8.70 -16.43 0.22
C TYR A 116 9.09 -17.87 0.55
N GLU A 117 9.87 -18.04 1.60
CA GLU A 117 10.23 -19.36 2.11
C GLU A 117 9.12 -19.95 3.01
N VAL A 118 8.84 -21.23 2.80
CA VAL A 118 7.96 -22.04 3.65
C VAL A 118 8.56 -23.43 3.78
N ALA A 119 8.74 -23.89 5.02
CA ALA A 119 9.33 -25.21 5.32
C ALA A 119 10.66 -25.47 4.58
N GLY A 120 11.52 -24.45 4.45
CA GLY A 120 12.82 -24.56 3.79
C GLY A 120 12.78 -24.53 2.25
N ALA A 121 11.63 -24.27 1.64
CA ALA A 121 11.46 -24.20 0.19
C ALA A 121 10.84 -22.86 -0.24
N GLU A 122 11.21 -22.37 -1.43
CA GLU A 122 10.55 -21.20 -2.01
C GLU A 122 9.14 -21.56 -2.48
N ARG A 123 8.15 -20.78 -2.02
CA ARG A 123 6.80 -20.74 -2.60
C ARG A 123 6.71 -19.55 -3.54
N THR A 124 6.36 -19.83 -4.80
CA THR A 124 6.11 -18.81 -5.82
C THR A 124 4.61 -18.62 -6.00
N CYS A 125 4.14 -17.38 -5.84
CA CYS A 125 2.76 -16.98 -6.02
C CYS A 125 2.67 -16.03 -7.21
N ASP A 126 2.05 -16.46 -8.30
CA ASP A 126 1.86 -15.69 -9.51
C ASP A 126 0.41 -15.22 -9.66
N GLY A 127 0.18 -14.06 -10.28
CA GLY A 127 -1.14 -13.74 -10.82
C GLY A 127 -1.55 -14.80 -11.86
N GLN A 128 -2.67 -15.46 -11.62
CA GLN A 128 -3.14 -16.58 -12.47
C GLN A 128 -4.32 -16.18 -13.34
N ASN A 129 -5.06 -15.14 -12.97
CA ASN A 129 -6.17 -14.63 -13.76
C ASN A 129 -5.70 -13.67 -14.88
N PRO A 130 -6.00 -13.91 -16.17
CA PRO A 130 -5.54 -13.04 -17.26
C PRO A 130 -6.22 -11.66 -17.29
N GLN A 131 -7.41 -11.51 -16.69
CA GLN A 131 -8.11 -10.23 -16.61
C GLN A 131 -7.58 -9.38 -15.46
N VAL A 132 -7.08 -10.01 -14.39
CA VAL A 132 -6.41 -9.37 -13.26
C VAL A 132 -5.11 -10.12 -12.94
N PRO A 133 -4.05 -9.91 -13.73
CA PRO A 133 -2.80 -10.70 -13.71
C PRO A 133 -1.90 -10.51 -12.48
N GLY A 134 -2.42 -10.08 -11.34
CA GLY A 134 -1.66 -9.87 -10.11
C GLY A 134 -2.48 -9.11 -9.07
N TRP A 135 -1.82 -8.66 -8.00
CA TRP A 135 -2.46 -8.00 -6.86
C TRP A 135 -1.91 -6.58 -6.61
N GLY A 136 -2.78 -5.63 -6.28
CA GLY A 136 -2.41 -4.24 -6.00
C GLY A 136 -2.94 -3.23 -7.03
N MET A 137 -3.82 -3.67 -7.92
CA MET A 137 -4.46 -2.84 -8.94
C MET A 137 -5.34 -1.77 -8.29
N VAL A 138 -5.45 -0.62 -8.96
CA VAL A 138 -6.35 0.45 -8.55
C VAL A 138 -7.63 0.36 -9.36
N THR A 139 -8.75 0.27 -8.64
CA THR A 139 -10.08 0.13 -9.20
C THR A 139 -11.07 0.97 -8.38
N SER A 140 -11.95 1.69 -9.08
CA SER A 140 -13.02 2.48 -8.49
C SER A 140 -14.25 2.43 -9.40
N HIS A 141 -15.43 2.26 -8.82
CA HIS A 141 -16.70 2.27 -9.54
C HIS A 141 -17.50 3.52 -9.22
N LEU A 142 -18.22 4.01 -10.23
CA LEU A 142 -19.22 5.05 -10.05
C LEU A 142 -20.53 4.40 -9.64
N LYS A 143 -21.24 5.03 -8.70
CA LYS A 143 -22.59 4.59 -8.32
C LYS A 143 -23.57 4.76 -9.49
N ASP A 144 -23.51 5.93 -10.11
CA ASP A 144 -24.30 6.34 -11.27
C ASP A 144 -23.33 7.01 -12.26
N GLY A 145 -23.45 6.73 -13.56
CA GLY A 145 -22.55 7.29 -14.57
C GLY A 145 -22.71 6.70 -15.97
N GLN A 146 -22.08 7.31 -16.97
CA GLN A 146 -22.03 6.77 -18.34
C GLN A 146 -21.02 5.63 -18.45
N THR A 147 -19.96 5.68 -17.64
CA THR A 147 -19.02 4.57 -17.44
C THR A 147 -19.25 3.94 -16.07
N TRP A 148 -19.04 2.62 -15.97
CA TRP A 148 -19.20 1.90 -14.70
C TRP A 148 -18.11 2.23 -13.66
N GLY A 149 -16.93 2.66 -14.11
CA GLY A 149 -15.81 2.97 -13.22
C GLY A 149 -14.52 3.26 -13.97
N ALA A 150 -13.41 3.33 -13.24
CA ALA A 150 -12.07 3.53 -13.75
C ALA A 150 -11.10 2.53 -13.11
N TRP A 151 -10.23 1.99 -13.95
CA TRP A 151 -9.26 0.94 -13.63
C TRP A 151 -7.90 1.40 -14.14
N THR A 152 -6.80 1.01 -13.49
CA THR A 152 -5.45 1.28 -14.03
C THR A 152 -5.15 0.49 -15.30
N GLN A 153 -6.06 -0.37 -15.74
CA GLN A 153 -5.94 -1.06 -17.02
C GLN A 153 -5.79 -0.06 -18.18
N ASP A 154 -6.59 0.99 -18.21
CA ASP A 154 -6.70 1.90 -19.36
C ASP A 154 -5.89 3.20 -19.18
N VAL A 155 -5.21 3.36 -18.05
CA VAL A 155 -4.55 4.62 -17.67
C VAL A 155 -3.07 4.39 -17.46
N ARG A 156 -2.24 4.96 -18.33
CA ARG A 156 -0.80 5.01 -18.12
C ARG A 156 -0.47 5.90 -16.93
N GLY A 157 0.43 5.43 -16.08
CA GLY A 157 0.92 6.15 -14.92
C GLY A 157 2.38 6.58 -15.04
N THR A 158 2.91 7.04 -13.92
CA THR A 158 4.35 7.28 -13.73
C THR A 158 4.83 6.64 -12.44
N GLY A 159 6.05 6.12 -12.46
CA GLY A 159 6.68 5.45 -11.33
C GLY A 159 8.02 6.10 -10.99
N ARG A 160 8.37 6.12 -9.71
CA ARG A 160 9.70 6.54 -9.24
C ARG A 160 10.06 5.86 -7.93
N PHE A 161 11.36 5.74 -7.67
CA PHE A 161 11.85 5.42 -6.33
C PHE A 161 11.86 6.71 -5.51
N VAL A 162 11.12 6.73 -4.40
CA VAL A 162 11.15 7.86 -3.46
C VAL A 162 12.47 7.82 -2.70
N PHE A 163 12.85 6.63 -2.22
CA PHE A 163 14.20 6.36 -1.78
C PHE A 163 14.49 4.86 -1.87
N LYS A 164 15.76 4.50 -2.01
CA LYS A 164 16.25 3.12 -1.87
C LYS A 164 17.53 3.17 -1.05
N GLY A 165 17.48 2.63 0.16
CA GLY A 165 18.63 2.46 1.04
C GLY A 165 19.22 1.06 0.98
N ALA A 166 20.00 0.72 2.01
CA ALA A 166 20.56 -0.62 2.18
C ALA A 166 19.50 -1.66 2.58
N HIS A 167 18.50 -1.26 3.36
CA HIS A 167 17.53 -2.17 3.98
C HIS A 167 16.07 -1.74 3.82
N HIS A 168 15.82 -0.51 3.37
CA HIS A 168 14.47 0.01 3.18
C HIS A 168 14.34 0.62 1.78
N ALA A 169 13.17 0.49 1.18
CA ALA A 169 12.87 1.11 -0.11
C ALA A 169 11.40 1.55 -0.17
N LEU A 170 11.16 2.73 -0.75
CA LEU A 170 9.85 3.26 -1.09
C LEU A 170 9.73 3.44 -2.62
N HIS A 171 8.76 2.78 -3.22
CA HIS A 171 8.41 2.94 -4.64
C HIS A 171 7.08 3.69 -4.75
N GLU A 172 7.05 4.82 -5.44
CA GLU A 172 5.84 5.61 -5.72
C GLU A 172 5.34 5.40 -7.15
N LEU A 173 4.03 5.21 -7.28
CA LEU A 173 3.31 5.06 -8.53
C LEU A 173 2.14 6.05 -8.56
N LYS A 174 1.90 6.70 -9.69
CA LYS A 174 0.83 7.70 -9.86
C LYS A 174 0.01 7.46 -11.11
N TRP A 175 -1.28 7.76 -11.04
CA TRP A 175 -2.21 7.71 -12.17
C TRP A 175 -3.24 8.84 -12.14
N PRO A 176 -3.56 9.47 -13.28
CA PRO A 176 -4.69 10.36 -13.42
C PRO A 176 -5.95 9.57 -13.81
N LEU A 177 -6.65 8.95 -12.85
CA LEU A 177 -7.86 8.17 -13.15
C LEU A 177 -9.05 9.10 -13.44
N SER A 178 -9.66 8.95 -14.63
CA SER A 178 -10.85 9.72 -15.02
C SER A 178 -12.13 8.97 -14.63
N LEU A 179 -12.94 9.58 -13.77
CA LEU A 179 -14.26 9.11 -13.35
C LEU A 179 -15.31 10.11 -13.84
N ASP A 180 -16.11 9.73 -14.85
CA ASP A 180 -17.11 10.62 -15.50
C ASP A 180 -16.55 12.00 -15.90
N GLY A 181 -15.34 11.99 -16.48
CA GLY A 181 -14.65 13.21 -16.93
C GLY A 181 -13.94 14.01 -15.83
N HIS A 182 -14.05 13.59 -14.57
CA HIS A 182 -13.33 14.18 -13.45
C HIS A 182 -12.08 13.38 -13.14
N VAL A 183 -10.92 14.03 -13.15
CA VAL A 183 -9.64 13.36 -12.89
C VAL A 183 -9.38 13.30 -11.38
N VAL A 184 -9.31 12.07 -10.86
CA VAL A 184 -8.83 11.75 -9.52
C VAL A 184 -7.36 11.36 -9.62
N GLN A 185 -6.49 12.09 -8.94
CA GLN A 185 -5.06 11.77 -8.89
C GLN A 185 -4.85 10.65 -7.87
N VAL A 186 -4.44 9.48 -8.31
CA VAL A 186 -4.13 8.37 -7.41
C VAL A 186 -2.63 8.27 -7.23
N THR A 187 -2.19 8.20 -5.97
CA THR A 187 -0.81 7.89 -5.59
C THR A 187 -0.81 6.60 -4.79
N VAL A 188 0.05 5.66 -5.17
CA VAL A 188 0.34 4.44 -4.42
C VAL A 188 1.82 4.46 -4.04
N GLN A 189 2.15 4.02 -2.82
CA GLN A 189 3.52 3.68 -2.47
C GLN A 189 3.60 2.27 -1.90
N TYR A 190 4.62 1.53 -2.35
CA TYR A 190 5.03 0.26 -1.77
C TYR A 190 6.26 0.47 -0.88
N LEU A 191 6.21 -0.06 0.34
CA LEU A 191 7.33 -0.09 1.27
C LEU A 191 7.83 -1.52 1.46
N PHE A 192 9.14 -1.68 1.31
CA PHE A 192 9.87 -2.92 1.58
C PHE A 192 10.94 -2.65 2.63
N ALA A 193 11.06 -3.52 3.63
CA ALA A 193 11.99 -3.35 4.74
C ALA A 193 12.56 -4.70 5.19
N THR A 194 13.89 -4.79 5.28
CA THR A 194 14.56 -5.92 5.93
C THR A 194 14.14 -6.00 7.40
N GLY A 195 13.84 -7.21 7.90
CA GLY A 195 13.31 -7.44 9.25
C GLY A 195 11.78 -7.34 9.35
N ARG A 196 11.07 -7.13 8.22
CA ARG A 196 9.60 -7.11 8.13
C ARG A 196 9.11 -8.15 7.11
N ASP A 197 8.07 -8.90 7.44
CA ASP A 197 7.60 -10.00 6.58
C ASP A 197 6.77 -9.51 5.39
N HIS A 198 6.02 -8.43 5.58
CA HIS A 198 4.95 -8.02 4.68
C HIS A 198 5.27 -6.67 4.07
N PRO A 199 5.22 -6.53 2.73
CA PRO A 199 5.26 -5.22 2.13
C PRO A 199 3.99 -4.45 2.49
N LEU A 200 4.13 -3.14 2.61
CA LEU A 200 3.01 -2.24 2.85
C LEU A 200 2.59 -1.56 1.54
N TYR A 201 1.30 -1.55 1.27
CA TYR A 201 0.63 -0.81 0.21
C TYR A 201 -0.08 0.40 0.82
N ALA A 202 0.37 1.61 0.51
CA ALA A 202 -0.27 2.85 0.92
C ALA A 202 -0.87 3.55 -0.30
N ILE A 203 -2.11 4.02 -0.21
CA ILE A 203 -2.82 4.65 -1.33
C ILE A 203 -3.51 5.94 -0.90
N THR A 204 -3.59 6.89 -1.83
CA THR A 204 -4.45 8.07 -1.75
C THR A 204 -5.18 8.25 -3.09
N HIS A 205 -6.49 8.46 -3.02
CA HIS A 205 -7.28 9.05 -4.10
C HIS A 205 -7.48 10.54 -3.79
N ASP A 206 -7.00 11.41 -4.66
CA ASP A 206 -7.10 12.86 -4.53
C ASP A 206 -8.13 13.42 -5.53
N ALA A 207 -9.27 13.85 -4.98
CA ALA A 207 -10.38 14.48 -5.69
C ALA A 207 -10.36 16.01 -5.58
N SER A 208 -9.32 16.63 -5.01
CA SER A 208 -9.23 18.08 -4.79
C SER A 208 -9.24 18.91 -6.07
N GLY A 209 -8.96 18.30 -7.22
CA GLY A 209 -8.94 18.97 -8.53
C GLY A 209 -10.30 19.45 -9.04
N PHE A 210 -11.40 19.08 -8.37
CA PHE A 210 -12.76 19.52 -8.70
C PHE A 210 -13.59 19.77 -7.42
N PRO A 211 -14.75 20.45 -7.49
CA PRO A 211 -15.60 20.67 -6.32
C PRO A 211 -16.10 19.37 -5.68
N ALA A 212 -16.42 19.39 -4.38
CA ALA A 212 -17.07 18.23 -3.74
C ALA A 212 -18.43 17.91 -4.37
N ASN A 213 -18.87 16.65 -4.24
CA ASN A 213 -20.15 16.11 -4.71
C ASN A 213 -20.33 16.13 -6.25
N GLN A 214 -19.25 16.11 -7.02
CA GLN A 214 -19.33 15.94 -8.49
C GLN A 214 -19.35 14.48 -8.92
N ILE A 215 -18.74 13.59 -8.14
CA ILE A 215 -18.75 12.15 -8.35
C ILE A 215 -19.05 11.44 -7.03
N GLU A 216 -19.76 10.30 -7.14
CA GLU A 216 -20.02 9.39 -6.03
C GLU A 216 -19.40 8.03 -6.38
N ALA A 217 -18.13 7.86 -6.02
CA ALA A 217 -17.36 6.67 -6.38
C ALA A 217 -16.94 5.86 -5.15
N ASP A 218 -16.86 4.54 -5.34
CA ASP A 218 -16.30 3.60 -4.37
C ASP A 218 -14.78 3.45 -4.56
N VAL A 219 -14.14 2.63 -3.73
CA VAL A 219 -12.77 2.17 -3.97
C VAL A 219 -12.74 0.67 -3.80
N ARG A 220 -12.03 -0.05 -4.69
CA ARG A 220 -11.80 -1.51 -4.61
C ARG A 220 -10.35 -1.90 -4.42
N SER A 221 -9.46 -0.92 -4.47
CA SER A 221 -8.01 -1.04 -4.37
C SER A 221 -7.55 -1.40 -2.94
N PRO A 222 -6.45 -2.14 -2.76
CA PRO A 222 -5.82 -2.98 -3.77
C PRO A 222 -6.79 -4.08 -4.22
N TYR A 223 -6.90 -4.25 -5.54
CA TYR A 223 -7.66 -5.31 -6.19
C TYR A 223 -6.70 -6.29 -6.85
N GLY A 224 -7.12 -7.54 -7.02
CA GLY A 224 -6.44 -8.47 -7.92
C GLY A 224 -6.54 -9.94 -7.52
N ASP A 225 -5.76 -10.76 -8.20
CA ASP A 225 -5.68 -12.21 -8.06
C ASP A 225 -4.21 -12.64 -8.00
N LEU A 226 -3.87 -13.45 -7.00
CA LEU A 226 -2.54 -14.00 -6.82
C LEU A 226 -2.68 -15.42 -6.27
N GLY A 227 -2.12 -16.42 -6.98
CA GLY A 227 -2.12 -17.82 -6.58
C GLY A 227 -1.27 -18.09 -5.34
N PHE A 228 -1.75 -17.64 -4.17
CA PHE A 228 -1.00 -17.62 -2.91
C PHE A 228 -0.69 -19.02 -2.36
N ASP A 229 -1.34 -20.04 -2.91
CA ASP A 229 -1.12 -21.45 -2.62
C ASP A 229 0.05 -22.06 -3.41
N GLY A 230 0.98 -21.23 -3.90
CA GLY A 230 2.11 -21.70 -4.67
C GLY A 230 1.73 -22.09 -6.10
N ASN A 231 0.75 -21.40 -6.68
CA ASN A 231 0.17 -21.69 -7.99
C ASN A 231 -0.51 -23.07 -8.10
N ALA A 232 -0.84 -23.70 -6.97
CA ALA A 232 -1.53 -24.99 -6.95
C ALA A 232 -2.98 -24.85 -7.46
N ASN A 233 -3.54 -23.65 -7.36
CA ASN A 233 -4.88 -23.29 -7.84
C ASN A 233 -5.99 -24.18 -7.24
N THR A 234 -5.84 -24.45 -5.95
CA THR A 234 -6.72 -25.33 -5.17
C THR A 234 -7.97 -24.60 -4.71
N ASP A 235 -9.02 -25.37 -4.38
CA ASP A 235 -10.24 -24.80 -3.84
C ASP A 235 -9.96 -23.98 -2.57
N ILE A 236 -10.64 -22.84 -2.47
CA ILE A 236 -10.58 -22.01 -1.28
C ILE A 236 -11.26 -22.74 -0.13
N ALA A 237 -10.47 -23.03 0.90
CA ALA A 237 -10.91 -23.75 2.08
C ALA A 237 -11.70 -22.87 3.03
N GLY A 238 -11.43 -21.56 3.03
CA GLY A 238 -12.18 -20.62 3.84
C GLY A 238 -11.91 -19.15 3.53
N LEU A 239 -12.85 -18.33 3.98
CA LEU A 239 -12.83 -16.87 3.87
C LEU A 239 -13.03 -16.26 5.26
N GLY A 240 -12.43 -15.10 5.46
CA GLY A 240 -12.73 -14.27 6.62
C GLY A 240 -12.40 -12.80 6.39
N TRP A 241 -13.03 -11.94 7.17
CA TRP A 241 -12.72 -10.53 7.22
C TRP A 241 -13.04 -9.95 8.58
N GLY A 242 -12.43 -8.81 8.88
CA GLY A 242 -12.73 -8.02 10.05
C GLY A 242 -13.17 -6.63 9.61
N ASP A 243 -14.40 -6.25 9.92
CA ASP A 243 -14.82 -4.86 9.94
C ASP A 243 -14.96 -4.40 11.39
N LYS A 244 -16.19 -4.22 11.90
CA LYS A 244 -16.47 -4.08 13.34
C LYS A 244 -16.55 -5.45 14.03
N TYR A 245 -16.87 -6.50 13.29
CA TYR A 245 -16.91 -7.88 13.76
C TYR A 245 -16.01 -8.76 12.88
N ARG A 246 -15.70 -9.97 13.32
CA ARG A 246 -14.93 -10.95 12.55
C ARG A 246 -15.87 -11.94 11.91
N PHE A 247 -15.91 -11.95 10.59
CA PHE A 247 -16.59 -12.97 9.81
C PHE A 247 -15.62 -14.10 9.50
N VAL A 248 -16.09 -15.34 9.61
CA VAL A 248 -15.34 -16.53 9.22
C VAL A 248 -16.26 -17.63 8.70
N THR A 249 -15.87 -18.29 7.61
CA THR A 249 -16.55 -19.50 7.11
C THR A 249 -16.24 -20.72 7.98
N LEU A 250 -17.18 -21.64 8.12
CA LEU A 250 -17.11 -22.79 9.05
C LEU A 250 -16.84 -24.15 8.37
N SER A 251 -16.87 -24.22 7.04
CA SER A 251 -16.65 -25.46 6.30
C SER A 251 -15.84 -25.23 5.02
N SER A 252 -15.09 -26.27 4.63
CA SER A 252 -14.24 -26.31 3.45
C SER A 252 -14.73 -27.39 2.47
N PRO A 253 -14.65 -27.17 1.14
CA PRO A 253 -14.35 -25.90 0.49
C PRO A 253 -15.50 -24.89 0.66
N VAL A 254 -15.23 -23.61 0.39
CA VAL A 254 -16.25 -22.56 0.46
C VAL A 254 -17.21 -22.68 -0.72
N THR A 255 -18.50 -22.72 -0.41
CA THR A 255 -19.60 -22.68 -1.37
C THR A 255 -20.69 -21.74 -0.84
N LEU A 256 -21.71 -21.43 -1.64
CA LEU A 256 -22.87 -20.65 -1.15
C LEU A 256 -23.69 -21.38 -0.06
N ASN A 257 -23.45 -22.67 0.18
CA ASN A 257 -24.08 -23.43 1.26
C ASN A 257 -23.23 -23.50 2.54
N THR A 258 -22.03 -22.93 2.53
CA THR A 258 -21.10 -22.94 3.67
C THR A 258 -21.68 -22.15 4.86
N GLY A 259 -21.54 -22.70 6.06
CA GLY A 259 -21.88 -21.98 7.30
C GLY A 259 -20.85 -20.92 7.65
N TRP A 260 -21.24 -19.96 8.51
CA TRP A 260 -20.39 -18.84 8.89
C TRP A 260 -20.68 -18.34 10.32
N ASP A 261 -19.71 -17.64 10.92
CA ASP A 261 -19.81 -16.97 12.21
C ASP A 261 -19.36 -15.52 12.07
N TYR A 262 -20.15 -14.58 12.62
CA TYR A 262 -19.88 -13.14 12.59
C TYR A 262 -20.07 -12.48 13.96
N ARG A 263 -19.86 -13.25 15.05
CA ARG A 263 -20.16 -12.83 16.43
C ARG A 263 -19.01 -12.15 17.15
N GLU A 264 -17.78 -12.47 16.79
CA GLU A 264 -16.60 -11.97 17.49
C GLU A 264 -16.34 -10.50 17.12
N LEU A 265 -15.99 -9.67 18.10
CA LEU A 265 -15.66 -8.27 17.88
C LEU A 265 -14.31 -8.14 17.16
N ASN A 266 -14.18 -7.06 16.38
CA ASN A 266 -12.95 -6.71 15.68
C ASN A 266 -12.52 -5.28 15.97
N VAL A 267 -11.20 -5.03 15.93
CA VAL A 267 -10.61 -3.70 16.15
C VAL A 267 -9.89 -3.19 14.89
N VAL A 268 -9.11 -4.05 14.22
CA VAL A 268 -8.33 -3.67 13.04
C VAL A 268 -8.93 -4.31 11.80
N PRO A 269 -9.30 -3.53 10.76
CA PRO A 269 -9.80 -4.10 9.53
C PRO A 269 -8.84 -5.09 8.88
N TYR A 270 -9.37 -6.18 8.34
CA TYR A 270 -8.60 -7.14 7.56
C TYR A 270 -9.47 -7.92 6.59
N THR A 271 -8.82 -8.56 5.62
CA THR A 271 -9.37 -9.64 4.81
C THR A 271 -8.43 -10.82 4.81
N ARG A 272 -8.96 -12.05 4.68
CA ARG A 272 -8.16 -13.27 4.55
C ARG A 272 -8.88 -14.34 3.74
N MET A 273 -8.08 -15.15 3.08
CA MET A 273 -8.48 -16.32 2.32
C MET A 273 -7.41 -17.39 2.50
N TRP A 274 -7.80 -18.66 2.58
CA TRP A 274 -6.86 -19.75 2.76
C TRP A 274 -7.22 -21.01 2.00
N THR A 275 -6.21 -21.84 1.76
CA THR A 275 -6.30 -23.17 1.16
C THR A 275 -5.86 -24.22 2.18
N ALA A 276 -6.42 -25.42 2.09
CA ALA A 276 -6.10 -26.51 3.03
C ALA A 276 -4.86 -27.32 2.59
N ALA A 277 -4.72 -27.54 1.29
CA ALA A 277 -3.64 -28.33 0.71
C ALA A 277 -3.25 -27.74 -0.66
N PRO A 278 -2.14 -26.98 -0.75
CA PRO A 278 -1.19 -26.71 0.31
C PRO A 278 -1.74 -25.75 1.38
N ASP A 279 -1.17 -25.83 2.58
CA ASP A 279 -1.44 -24.88 3.67
C ASP A 279 -0.89 -23.50 3.30
N ALA A 280 -1.80 -22.59 2.96
CA ALA A 280 -1.48 -21.24 2.55
C ALA A 280 -2.59 -20.26 2.92
N GLU A 281 -2.19 -19.03 3.22
CA GLU A 281 -3.07 -17.92 3.51
C GLU A 281 -2.56 -16.66 2.84
N MET A 282 -3.50 -15.88 2.30
CA MET A 282 -3.28 -14.50 1.87
C MET A 282 -4.32 -13.58 2.51
N GLY A 283 -3.93 -12.34 2.76
CA GLY A 283 -4.84 -11.31 3.22
C GLY A 283 -4.30 -9.89 3.09
N ALA A 284 -5.15 -8.95 3.48
CA ALA A 284 -4.76 -7.56 3.68
C ALA A 284 -5.10 -7.14 5.12
N VAL A 285 -4.22 -6.38 5.77
CA VAL A 285 -4.43 -5.88 7.14
C VAL A 285 -4.15 -4.40 7.18
N GLN A 286 -5.10 -3.62 7.71
CA GLN A 286 -4.93 -2.17 7.83
C GLN A 286 -3.92 -1.81 8.92
N THR A 287 -3.23 -0.67 8.76
CA THR A 287 -2.31 -0.10 9.76
C THR A 287 -3.02 0.66 10.89
N GLN A 288 -4.35 0.77 10.83
CA GLN A 288 -5.16 1.54 11.77
C GLN A 288 -6.38 0.74 12.19
N THR A 289 -6.95 1.08 13.34
CA THR A 289 -8.26 0.56 13.78
C THR A 289 -9.40 1.04 12.88
N TRP A 290 -10.54 0.36 12.92
CA TRP A 290 -11.72 0.76 12.13
C TRP A 290 -12.33 2.08 12.62
N GLU A 291 -12.06 2.48 13.86
CA GLU A 291 -12.49 3.76 14.43
C GLU A 291 -11.66 4.93 13.88
N GLN A 292 -10.34 4.73 13.73
CA GLN A 292 -9.42 5.73 13.15
C GLN A 292 -9.60 5.83 11.63
N LYS A 293 -9.70 4.68 10.95
CA LYS A 293 -9.94 4.61 9.51
C LYS A 293 -10.85 3.44 9.19
N ALA A 294 -12.09 3.73 8.86
CA ALA A 294 -13.01 2.69 8.41
C ALA A 294 -12.60 2.10 7.06
N ALA A 295 -12.88 0.81 6.88
CA ALA A 295 -12.71 0.08 5.63
C ALA A 295 -13.90 -0.85 5.39
N GLY A 296 -13.98 -1.38 4.18
CA GLY A 296 -15.13 -2.14 3.72
C GLY A 296 -16.30 -1.25 3.31
N GLY A 297 -17.32 -1.85 2.71
CA GLY A 297 -18.53 -1.19 2.26
C GLY A 297 -19.78 -2.03 2.48
N TYR A 298 -20.84 -1.71 1.73
CA TYR A 298 -22.02 -2.57 1.55
C TYR A 298 -22.86 -2.90 2.79
N TRP A 299 -23.85 -3.77 2.61
CA TRP A 299 -25.03 -3.87 3.47
C TRP A 299 -25.08 -5.13 4.34
N LEU A 300 -23.97 -5.86 4.52
CA LEU A 300 -23.96 -7.04 5.41
C LEU A 300 -23.90 -6.71 6.92
N TYR A 301 -23.65 -5.46 7.29
CA TYR A 301 -23.55 -5.02 8.68
C TYR A 301 -24.75 -5.39 9.61
N PRO A 302 -26.01 -5.55 9.14
CA PRO A 302 -27.10 -6.02 9.99
C PRO A 302 -26.90 -7.45 10.53
N GLN A 303 -25.97 -8.23 9.96
CA GLN A 303 -25.62 -9.58 10.41
C GLN A 303 -24.54 -9.62 11.48
N TRP A 304 -24.01 -8.48 11.92
CA TRP A 304 -23.09 -8.43 13.05
C TRP A 304 -23.70 -9.09 14.30
N GLY A 305 -22.90 -9.88 15.01
CA GLY A 305 -23.36 -10.57 16.21
C GLY A 305 -24.18 -11.85 15.93
N THR A 306 -24.24 -12.31 14.67
CA THR A 306 -25.00 -13.51 14.28
C THR A 306 -24.09 -14.66 13.82
N ARG A 307 -24.66 -15.88 13.78
CA ARG A 307 -24.00 -17.10 13.29
C ARG A 307 -25.01 -17.96 12.55
N HIS A 308 -24.61 -18.49 11.40
CA HIS A 308 -25.40 -19.42 10.60
C HIS A 308 -24.59 -20.70 10.37
N ALA A 309 -24.69 -21.66 11.30
CA ALA A 309 -23.83 -22.84 11.32
C ALA A 309 -23.95 -23.75 10.08
N ASN A 310 -25.13 -23.77 9.45
CA ASN A 310 -25.44 -24.62 8.30
C ASN A 310 -25.63 -23.82 7.00
N GLY A 311 -25.21 -22.55 6.99
CA GLY A 311 -25.45 -21.62 5.88
C GLY A 311 -26.92 -21.18 5.77
N PRO A 312 -27.31 -20.64 4.60
CA PRO A 312 -26.45 -20.35 3.46
C PRO A 312 -25.47 -19.22 3.77
N MET A 313 -24.46 -19.05 2.91
CA MET A 313 -23.65 -17.82 2.88
C MET A 313 -24.57 -16.62 2.61
N PRO A 314 -24.25 -15.43 3.15
CA PRO A 314 -24.95 -14.21 2.75
C PRO A 314 -24.75 -13.96 1.26
N GLU A 315 -25.67 -13.25 0.62
CA GLU A 315 -25.51 -12.85 -0.78
C GLU A 315 -24.18 -12.11 -0.98
N ASP A 316 -23.42 -12.53 -1.98
CA ASP A 316 -22.02 -12.16 -2.15
C ASP A 316 -21.82 -10.66 -2.42
N TYR A 317 -22.72 -10.03 -3.18
CA TYR A 317 -22.69 -8.58 -3.43
C TYR A 317 -22.78 -7.72 -2.16
N ASN A 318 -23.22 -8.28 -1.02
CA ASN A 318 -23.39 -7.55 0.24
C ASN A 318 -22.15 -7.60 1.15
N TRP A 319 -21.18 -8.49 0.93
CA TRP A 319 -20.08 -8.64 1.90
C TRP A 319 -19.22 -7.40 1.95
N ALA A 320 -18.70 -7.06 3.15
CA ALA A 320 -17.99 -5.82 3.37
C ALA A 320 -16.77 -5.61 2.46
N TYR A 321 -16.14 -6.72 2.04
CA TYR A 321 -14.97 -6.75 1.18
C TYR A 321 -15.20 -7.73 0.03
N GLN A 322 -14.61 -7.47 -1.14
CA GLN A 322 -14.73 -8.41 -2.27
C GLN A 322 -13.70 -9.53 -2.17
N LEU A 323 -14.10 -10.62 -1.51
CA LEU A 323 -13.31 -11.85 -1.40
C LEU A 323 -14.05 -12.95 -2.17
N ASN A 324 -13.59 -13.35 -3.34
CA ASN A 324 -14.34 -14.29 -4.22
C ASN A 324 -15.80 -13.89 -4.54
N GLN A 325 -16.18 -12.65 -4.26
CA GLN A 325 -17.48 -12.12 -4.68
C GLN A 325 -17.58 -12.21 -6.21
N TYR A 326 -18.78 -12.56 -6.69
CA TYR A 326 -19.11 -12.74 -8.11
C TYR A 326 -18.39 -13.90 -8.81
N GLU A 327 -17.54 -14.65 -8.10
CA GLU A 327 -16.91 -15.88 -8.58
C GLU A 327 -17.72 -17.11 -8.12
N LEU A 328 -18.22 -17.11 -6.88
CA LEU A 328 -19.11 -18.15 -6.38
C LEU A 328 -20.52 -18.03 -6.97
N PRO A 329 -21.23 -19.15 -7.20
CA PRO A 329 -20.82 -20.53 -6.94
C PRO A 329 -20.03 -21.17 -8.10
N SER A 330 -19.71 -20.41 -9.15
CA SER A 330 -19.17 -20.95 -10.41
C SER A 330 -17.68 -21.29 -10.35
N VAL A 331 -16.93 -20.59 -9.51
CA VAL A 331 -15.48 -20.70 -9.36
C VAL A 331 -15.13 -20.77 -7.87
N THR A 332 -14.65 -21.93 -7.43
CA THR A 332 -14.32 -22.23 -6.02
C THR A 332 -12.85 -22.04 -5.68
N ASN A 333 -12.01 -21.83 -6.70
CA ASN A 333 -10.56 -21.67 -6.59
C ASN A 333 -10.09 -20.30 -7.05
N SER A 334 -10.95 -19.27 -7.04
CA SER A 334 -10.48 -17.91 -7.28
C SER A 334 -9.68 -17.45 -6.08
N HIS A 335 -8.53 -16.79 -6.33
CA HIS A 335 -7.70 -16.15 -5.30
C HIS A 335 -7.92 -14.63 -5.31
N ARG A 336 -9.09 -14.19 -5.80
CA ARG A 336 -9.38 -12.77 -5.97
C ARG A 336 -9.70 -12.11 -4.64
N LEU A 337 -8.98 -11.02 -4.37
CA LEU A 337 -9.09 -10.25 -3.15
C LEU A 337 -9.14 -8.76 -3.48
N ALA A 338 -10.12 -8.09 -2.90
CA ALA A 338 -10.25 -6.64 -2.86
C ALA A 338 -10.30 -6.16 -1.41
N TRP A 339 -9.84 -4.93 -1.20
CA TRP A 339 -10.11 -4.21 0.04
C TRP A 339 -11.54 -3.65 -0.01
N GLY A 340 -11.71 -2.36 -0.26
CA GLY A 340 -13.04 -1.80 -0.43
C GLY A 340 -13.31 -0.58 0.45
N SER A 341 -14.07 0.36 -0.09
CA SER A 341 -14.87 1.33 0.66
C SER A 341 -16.21 1.53 -0.04
N ASN A 342 -17.19 2.09 0.67
CA ASN A 342 -18.52 2.32 0.12
C ASN A 342 -18.54 3.39 -1.00
N PHE A 343 -19.63 3.44 -1.77
CA PHE A 343 -19.87 4.54 -2.71
C PHE A 343 -19.86 5.89 -2.00
N GLY A 344 -19.28 6.90 -2.65
CA GLY A 344 -19.06 8.24 -2.11
C GLY A 344 -17.75 8.40 -1.33
N ALA A 345 -17.02 7.30 -1.09
CA ALA A 345 -15.68 7.36 -0.51
C ALA A 345 -14.69 8.20 -1.33
N VAL A 346 -14.94 8.39 -2.62
CA VAL A 346 -14.23 9.35 -3.45
C VAL A 346 -15.22 10.37 -4.00
N GLY A 347 -14.95 11.65 -3.74
CA GLY A 347 -15.64 12.79 -4.35
C GLY A 347 -16.78 13.38 -3.54
N MET A 348 -17.41 12.63 -2.63
CA MET A 348 -18.52 13.15 -1.81
C MET A 348 -18.01 13.84 -0.54
N SER A 349 -18.64 14.97 -0.21
CA SER A 349 -18.41 15.66 1.06
C SER A 349 -18.86 14.83 2.27
N GLN A 350 -19.88 13.98 2.10
CA GLN A 350 -20.35 13.02 3.08
C GLN A 350 -20.83 11.73 2.40
N TYR A 351 -20.51 10.58 2.98
CA TYR A 351 -21.00 9.27 2.55
C TYR A 351 -21.17 8.32 3.75
N PRO A 352 -22.10 7.36 3.70
CA PRO A 352 -22.26 6.37 4.76
C PRO A 352 -21.11 5.37 4.81
N ARG A 353 -20.58 5.08 6.02
CA ARG A 353 -19.40 4.23 6.22
C ARG A 353 -19.52 2.82 5.65
N LEU A 354 -20.63 2.12 5.92
CA LEU A 354 -20.94 0.78 5.39
C LEU A 354 -22.39 0.78 4.95
N GLY A 355 -22.64 0.58 3.65
CA GLY A 355 -23.98 0.60 3.09
C GLY A 355 -24.70 1.90 3.44
N ASP A 356 -25.61 1.83 4.40
CA ASP A 356 -26.42 2.93 4.94
C ASP A 356 -26.46 2.93 6.49
N ASN A 357 -25.40 2.46 7.16
CA ASN A 357 -25.34 2.26 8.62
C ASN A 357 -25.47 3.52 9.52
N GLY A 358 -25.81 4.69 8.95
CA GLY A 358 -26.07 5.94 9.67
C GLY A 358 -24.84 6.73 10.14
N VAL A 359 -23.62 6.22 9.97
CA VAL A 359 -22.38 6.97 10.27
C VAL A 359 -21.83 7.57 8.99
N MET A 360 -21.75 8.90 8.94
CA MET A 360 -21.23 9.62 7.79
C MET A 360 -19.72 9.86 7.90
N LEU A 361 -18.99 9.61 6.82
CA LEU A 361 -17.57 9.90 6.61
C LEU A 361 -17.42 10.93 5.49
N SER A 362 -16.23 11.52 5.34
CA SER A 362 -15.92 12.38 4.19
C SER A 362 -15.10 11.62 3.15
N GLY A 363 -15.51 11.71 1.88
CA GLY A 363 -14.76 11.19 0.73
C GLY A 363 -14.04 12.30 -0.07
N TYR A 364 -14.11 13.54 0.41
CA TYR A 364 -13.46 14.71 -0.18
C TYR A 364 -12.60 15.44 0.86
N PRO A 365 -11.43 15.98 0.47
CA PRO A 365 -10.79 15.85 -0.85
C PRO A 365 -10.00 14.55 -1.04
N TYR A 366 -9.71 13.83 0.05
CA TYR A 366 -8.81 12.67 0.02
C TYR A 366 -9.46 11.41 0.58
N GLN A 367 -9.22 10.28 -0.08
CA GLN A 367 -9.44 8.95 0.48
C GLN A 367 -8.12 8.18 0.50
N SER A 368 -7.53 8.09 1.70
CA SER A 368 -6.24 7.44 1.94
C SER A 368 -6.32 6.35 2.99
N TYR A 369 -5.54 5.29 2.81
CA TYR A 369 -5.34 4.20 3.78
C TYR A 369 -4.08 3.41 3.41
N SER A 370 -3.61 2.59 4.35
CA SER A 370 -2.49 1.68 4.14
C SER A 370 -2.85 0.28 4.62
N VAL A 371 -2.45 -0.73 3.85
CA VAL A 371 -2.64 -2.15 4.17
C VAL A 371 -1.35 -2.93 3.95
N PHE A 372 -1.07 -3.89 4.81
CA PHE A 372 -0.05 -4.90 4.57
C PHE A 372 -0.58 -5.96 3.61
N MET A 373 0.26 -6.41 2.69
CA MET A 373 0.00 -7.64 1.92
C MET A 373 0.57 -8.83 2.68
N VAL A 374 -0.31 -9.67 3.20
CA VAL A 374 0.06 -10.78 4.09
C VAL A 374 0.04 -12.09 3.33
N LEU A 375 1.14 -12.84 3.37
CA LEU A 375 1.25 -14.21 2.88
C LEU A 375 1.99 -15.09 3.89
N GLY A 376 1.49 -16.32 4.08
CA GLY A 376 2.11 -17.33 4.94
C GLY A 376 1.33 -18.65 4.92
N THR A 377 1.56 -19.52 5.90
CA THR A 377 0.74 -20.71 6.11
C THR A 377 -0.50 -20.35 6.94
N HIS A 378 -1.66 -20.92 6.63
CA HIS A 378 -2.87 -20.70 7.43
C HIS A 378 -2.69 -21.21 8.86
N ALA A 379 -1.95 -22.31 9.05
CA ALA A 379 -1.64 -22.82 10.39
C ALA A 379 -0.85 -21.82 11.27
N ALA A 380 -0.06 -20.93 10.67
CA ALA A 380 0.63 -19.84 11.39
C ALA A 380 -0.26 -18.61 11.62
N ASN A 381 -1.45 -18.58 11.03
CA ASN A 381 -2.45 -17.53 11.18
C ASN A 381 -1.91 -16.10 10.94
N PRO A 382 -1.14 -15.86 9.86
CA PRO A 382 -0.35 -14.64 9.68
C PRO A 382 -1.21 -13.38 9.66
N VAL A 383 -2.43 -13.44 9.08
CA VAL A 383 -3.32 -12.26 9.02
C VAL A 383 -3.77 -11.85 10.42
N LEU A 384 -4.27 -12.77 11.23
CA LEU A 384 -4.76 -12.43 12.57
C LEU A 384 -3.62 -12.12 13.55
N SER A 385 -2.44 -12.69 13.34
CA SER A 385 -1.24 -12.33 14.09
C SER A 385 -0.88 -10.86 13.84
N LEU A 386 -0.89 -10.41 12.58
CA LEU A 386 -0.63 -9.01 12.24
C LEU A 386 -1.75 -8.07 12.72
N VAL A 387 -3.02 -8.48 12.66
CA VAL A 387 -4.15 -7.75 13.28
C VAL A 387 -3.86 -7.50 14.76
N SER A 388 -3.40 -8.53 15.48
CA SER A 388 -3.07 -8.43 16.90
C SER A 388 -1.85 -7.52 17.15
N GLU A 389 -0.87 -7.50 16.26
CA GLU A 389 0.24 -6.54 16.31
C GLU A 389 -0.26 -5.10 16.17
N VAL A 390 -1.08 -4.81 15.16
CA VAL A 390 -1.63 -3.45 14.94
C VAL A 390 -2.48 -2.99 16.13
N GLU A 391 -3.28 -3.89 16.71
CA GLU A 391 -4.01 -3.63 17.96
C GLU A 391 -3.07 -3.29 19.11
N ALA A 392 -1.93 -3.99 19.23
CA ALA A 392 -0.94 -3.73 20.26
C ALA A 392 -0.27 -2.36 20.09
N TRP A 393 -0.02 -1.92 18.86
CA TRP A 393 0.57 -0.61 18.57
C TRP A 393 -0.27 0.55 19.11
N GLN A 394 -1.59 0.38 19.18
CA GLN A 394 -2.51 1.40 19.71
C GLN A 394 -2.27 1.74 21.18
N GLY A 395 -1.65 0.83 21.93
CA GLY A 395 -1.36 0.99 23.35
C GLY A 395 0.08 1.40 23.67
N VAL A 396 0.92 1.64 22.66
CA VAL A 396 2.33 2.00 22.85
C VAL A 396 2.45 3.51 23.10
N LYS A 397 3.29 3.88 24.06
CA LYS A 397 3.67 5.27 24.33
C LYS A 397 5.13 5.48 23.96
N LEU A 398 5.38 6.34 22.99
CA LEU A 398 6.72 6.79 22.62
C LEU A 398 7.05 8.11 23.32
N THR A 399 8.24 8.22 23.91
CA THR A 399 8.77 9.47 24.48
C THR A 399 10.20 9.70 24.02
N ALA A 400 10.67 10.95 24.06
CA ALA A 400 12.04 11.31 23.69
C ALA A 400 12.71 12.11 24.81
N SER A 401 13.98 11.82 25.08
CA SER A 401 14.85 12.63 25.96
C SER A 401 15.94 13.40 25.19
N GLU A 402 16.25 12.96 23.98
CA GLU A 402 17.03 13.68 22.97
C GLU A 402 16.26 13.59 21.64
N GLY A 403 16.17 14.70 20.91
CA GLY A 403 15.23 14.85 19.79
C GLY A 403 13.79 15.11 20.27
N SER A 404 12.80 14.83 19.42
CA SER A 404 11.38 14.95 19.80
C SER A 404 10.50 13.94 19.07
N VAL A 405 9.46 13.42 19.72
CA VAL A 405 8.47 12.53 19.10
C VAL A 405 7.61 13.32 18.11
N ARG A 406 7.41 12.80 16.90
CA ARG A 406 6.48 13.42 15.94
C ARG A 406 5.04 13.07 16.31
N THR A 407 4.18 14.08 16.38
CA THR A 407 2.76 13.90 16.70
C THR A 407 1.85 14.14 15.50
N ARG A 408 2.43 14.41 14.32
CA ARG A 408 1.71 14.66 13.08
C ARG A 408 2.59 14.37 11.87
N GLY A 409 1.95 14.07 10.75
CA GLY A 409 2.61 13.81 9.47
C GLY A 409 1.59 13.77 8.33
N PRO A 410 1.97 13.33 7.13
CA PRO A 410 1.07 13.31 5.99
C PRO A 410 -0.17 12.45 6.28
N GLY A 411 -1.36 12.90 5.87
CA GLY A 411 -2.59 12.10 6.04
C GLY A 411 -2.71 10.88 5.12
N GLY A 412 -1.72 10.66 4.27
CA GLY A 412 -1.66 9.63 3.23
C GLY A 412 -0.59 9.97 2.21
N VAL A 413 -0.22 9.01 1.37
CA VAL A 413 0.81 9.21 0.34
C VAL A 413 0.39 10.29 -0.66
N GLY A 414 1.31 11.17 -1.06
CA GLY A 414 1.02 12.26 -2.01
C GLY A 414 0.13 13.39 -1.50
N ARG A 415 -0.38 13.32 -0.26
CA ARG A 415 -1.15 14.41 0.35
C ARG A 415 -0.23 15.56 0.77
N SER A 416 -0.71 16.79 0.60
CA SER A 416 -0.01 18.01 1.01
C SER A 416 -0.35 18.44 2.44
N ASP A 417 -1.44 17.93 3.00
CA ASP A 417 -1.87 18.23 4.36
C ASP A 417 -1.25 17.26 5.37
N ALA A 418 -1.09 17.77 6.60
CA ALA A 418 -0.59 16.99 7.73
C ALA A 418 -1.68 16.80 8.77
N VAL A 419 -1.87 15.55 9.20
CA VAL A 419 -2.85 15.12 10.20
C VAL A 419 -2.15 14.78 11.51
N ALA A 420 -2.84 14.99 12.64
CA ALA A 420 -2.36 14.48 13.93
C ALA A 420 -2.36 12.95 13.90
N TYR A 421 -1.35 12.35 14.52
CA TYR A 421 -1.31 10.91 14.75
C TYR A 421 -2.22 10.56 15.93
N ASP A 422 -3.05 9.52 15.77
CA ASP A 422 -3.89 9.01 16.86
C ASP A 422 -3.05 8.47 18.03
N VAL A 423 -1.89 7.91 17.72
CA VAL A 423 -0.85 7.48 18.67
C VAL A 423 0.38 8.32 18.41
N ALA A 424 0.79 9.15 19.38
CA ALA A 424 1.97 9.99 19.24
C ALA A 424 3.21 9.17 18.89
N GLY A 425 3.91 9.56 17.82
CA GLY A 425 5.04 8.84 17.26
C GLY A 425 4.67 7.78 16.23
N TYR A 426 3.44 7.27 16.15
CA TYR A 426 3.09 6.25 15.18
C TYR A 426 2.53 6.87 13.90
N ASN A 427 3.24 6.70 12.78
CA ASN A 427 2.76 7.08 11.46
C ASN A 427 2.01 5.91 10.80
N PRO A 428 0.67 5.98 10.67
CA PRO A 428 -0.11 4.90 10.08
C PRO A 428 0.11 4.74 8.57
N VAL A 429 0.66 5.74 7.87
CA VAL A 429 0.89 5.66 6.42
C VAL A 429 1.93 4.59 6.09
N TYR A 430 2.96 4.46 6.93
CA TYR A 430 4.09 3.53 6.74
C TYR A 430 4.23 2.50 7.86
N ALA A 431 3.36 2.54 8.88
CA ALA A 431 3.48 1.76 10.10
C ALA A 431 4.84 1.93 10.80
N THR A 432 5.31 3.18 10.91
CA THR A 432 6.61 3.54 11.47
C THR A 432 6.47 4.31 12.79
N TRP A 433 7.51 4.22 13.63
CA TRP A 433 7.69 5.07 14.81
C TRP A 433 8.60 6.25 14.48
N GLU A 434 8.10 7.47 14.60
CA GLU A 434 8.73 8.66 14.06
C GLU A 434 9.15 9.67 15.13
N ALA A 435 10.36 10.19 14.95
CA ALA A 435 10.94 11.23 15.77
C ALA A 435 11.73 12.23 14.91
N GLU A 436 12.00 13.41 15.45
CA GLU A 436 12.94 14.39 14.90
C GLU A 436 14.28 14.24 15.63
N ALA A 437 15.37 14.22 14.87
CA ALA A 437 16.73 14.18 15.41
C ALA A 437 17.10 15.51 16.07
N ALA A 438 17.86 15.44 17.17
CA ALA A 438 18.68 16.53 17.67
C ALA A 438 20.12 16.32 17.21
N SER A 439 20.57 17.05 16.18
CA SER A 439 21.92 16.92 15.63
C SER A 439 22.29 15.49 15.20
N ASN A 440 21.43 14.85 14.41
CA ASN A 440 21.54 13.44 13.96
C ASN A 440 21.40 12.39 15.07
N ARG A 441 21.03 12.78 16.29
CA ARG A 441 20.86 11.86 17.41
C ARG A 441 19.42 11.83 17.90
N VAL A 442 19.02 10.70 18.48
CA VAL A 442 17.74 10.58 19.18
C VAL A 442 17.88 9.58 20.33
N THR A 443 17.19 9.85 21.44
CA THR A 443 17.00 8.89 22.53
C THR A 443 15.51 8.72 22.79
N LEU A 444 14.97 7.58 22.38
CA LEU A 444 13.55 7.24 22.42
C LEU A 444 13.28 6.18 23.48
N THR A 445 12.19 6.32 24.22
CA THR A 445 11.70 5.27 25.13
C THR A 445 10.33 4.80 24.68
N PHE A 446 10.25 3.52 24.37
CA PHE A 446 9.02 2.77 24.10
C PHE A 446 8.49 2.21 25.40
N ASP A 447 7.26 2.56 25.76
CA ASP A 447 6.47 1.84 26.77
C ASP A 447 5.34 1.11 26.05
N THR A 448 5.43 -0.22 25.99
CA THR A 448 4.45 -1.06 25.29
C THR A 448 3.26 -1.47 26.16
N ALA A 449 3.18 -0.99 27.41
CA ALA A 449 2.17 -1.38 28.38
C ALA A 449 2.04 -2.91 28.54
N GLY A 450 3.17 -3.62 28.48
CA GLY A 450 3.25 -5.08 28.61
C GLY A 450 2.93 -5.88 27.35
N ARG A 451 2.52 -5.22 26.25
CA ARG A 451 2.32 -5.85 24.94
C ARG A 451 3.65 -6.06 24.22
N THR A 452 3.68 -6.94 23.24
CA THR A 452 4.86 -7.13 22.37
C THR A 452 4.75 -6.20 21.18
N LEU A 453 5.80 -5.41 20.93
CA LEU A 453 5.98 -4.65 19.70
C LEU A 453 7.04 -5.38 18.87
N ALA A 454 6.57 -6.13 17.86
CA ALA A 454 7.44 -6.97 17.04
C ALA A 454 8.20 -6.16 15.99
N HIS A 455 9.53 -6.30 15.99
CA HIS A 455 10.45 -5.75 14.99
C HIS A 455 10.05 -4.34 14.51
N PRO A 456 10.00 -3.34 15.43
CA PRO A 456 9.53 -2.01 15.08
C PRO A 456 10.47 -1.34 14.09
N MET A 457 9.85 -0.62 13.14
CA MET A 457 10.55 0.23 12.20
C MET A 457 10.39 1.70 12.60
N LEU A 458 11.50 2.43 12.58
CA LEU A 458 11.61 3.81 12.99
C LEU A 458 12.02 4.69 11.82
N VAL A 459 11.54 5.94 11.83
CA VAL A 459 12.03 7.00 10.95
C VAL A 459 12.45 8.19 11.80
N VAL A 460 13.74 8.49 11.78
CA VAL A 460 14.32 9.67 12.43
C VAL A 460 14.45 10.77 11.39
N HIS A 461 13.53 11.72 11.41
CA HIS A 461 13.49 12.89 10.54
C HIS A 461 14.53 13.93 10.95
N GLY A 462 14.97 14.76 10.00
CA GLY A 462 16.02 15.75 10.24
C GLY A 462 17.43 15.14 10.39
N TYR A 463 17.61 13.87 10.06
CA TYR A 463 18.92 13.22 10.00
C TYR A 463 19.64 13.64 8.71
N THR A 464 20.71 14.41 8.85
CA THR A 464 21.45 15.04 7.74
C THR A 464 22.82 14.42 7.48
N ALA A 465 23.27 13.47 8.29
CA ALA A 465 24.50 12.75 8.00
C ALA A 465 24.32 11.84 6.77
N ALA A 466 25.37 11.73 5.94
CA ALA A 466 25.33 10.90 4.74
C ALA A 466 25.55 9.40 5.03
N SER A 467 26.04 9.06 6.22
CA SER A 467 26.31 7.69 6.66
C SER A 467 25.32 7.24 7.73
N ALA A 468 25.15 5.92 7.84
CA ALA A 468 24.42 5.29 8.95
C ALA A 468 24.98 5.73 10.31
N PRO A 469 24.19 5.68 11.39
CA PRO A 469 24.63 6.04 12.74
C PRO A 469 25.86 5.23 13.14
N THR A 470 26.75 5.88 13.88
CA THR A 470 27.99 5.25 14.36
C THR A 470 27.72 4.31 15.52
N THR A 471 26.72 4.64 16.35
CA THR A 471 26.33 3.84 17.50
C THR A 471 24.81 3.75 17.57
N VAL A 472 24.30 2.53 17.76
CA VAL A 472 22.92 2.28 18.15
C VAL A 472 22.95 1.44 19.41
N SER A 473 22.15 1.77 20.42
CA SER A 473 22.04 0.97 21.64
C SER A 473 20.61 0.84 22.10
N LEU A 474 20.28 -0.30 22.72
CA LEU A 474 19.00 -0.56 23.36
C LEU A 474 19.25 -0.87 24.83
N ASP A 475 18.63 -0.11 25.72
CA ASP A 475 18.80 -0.22 27.18
C ASP A 475 20.28 -0.16 27.60
N GLY A 476 21.05 0.68 26.92
CA GLY A 476 22.49 0.86 27.12
C GLY A 476 23.37 -0.23 26.51
N GLN A 477 22.80 -1.28 25.92
CA GLN A 477 23.55 -2.32 25.20
C GLN A 477 23.76 -1.92 23.75
N ALA A 478 25.02 -1.88 23.31
CA ALA A 478 25.34 -1.62 21.90
C ALA A 478 24.74 -2.69 20.99
N LEU A 479 24.17 -2.26 19.87
CA LEU A 479 23.60 -3.12 18.84
C LEU A 479 24.57 -3.23 17.67
N THR A 480 24.59 -4.39 17.03
CA THR A 480 25.40 -4.67 15.84
C THR A 480 24.60 -4.36 14.57
N PRO A 481 25.12 -3.53 13.64
CA PRO A 481 24.47 -3.30 12.35
C PRO A 481 24.34 -4.61 11.56
N ASP A 482 23.28 -4.71 10.78
CA ASP A 482 22.96 -5.86 9.90
C ASP A 482 22.76 -7.19 10.65
N THR A 483 22.58 -7.12 11.97
CA THR A 483 22.30 -8.26 12.85
C THR A 483 21.22 -7.91 13.86
N ASP A 484 21.43 -6.86 14.65
CA ASP A 484 20.49 -6.41 15.68
C ASP A 484 19.55 -5.29 15.19
N TYR A 485 19.99 -4.56 14.16
CA TYR A 485 19.19 -3.55 13.49
C TYR A 485 19.61 -3.41 12.04
N PHE A 486 18.71 -2.89 11.22
CA PHE A 486 18.91 -2.62 9.80
C PHE A 486 18.70 -1.14 9.55
N ALA A 487 19.69 -0.46 8.97
CA ALA A 487 19.66 0.99 8.78
C ALA A 487 19.63 1.39 7.30
N SER A 488 19.02 2.54 6.99
CA SER A 488 19.08 3.16 5.68
C SER A 488 19.02 4.67 5.81
N VAL A 489 19.97 5.35 5.20
CA VAL A 489 19.99 6.81 5.15
C VAL A 489 19.31 7.28 3.88
N ASP A 490 18.29 8.12 4.05
CA ASP A 490 17.65 8.89 3.00
C ASP A 490 18.20 10.31 3.05
N THR A 491 19.22 10.58 2.24
CA THR A 491 19.92 11.88 2.22
C THR A 491 19.06 12.99 1.62
N GLU A 492 18.19 12.68 0.67
CA GLU A 492 17.28 13.63 0.02
C GLU A 492 16.12 14.00 0.96
N GLY A 493 15.48 13.00 1.56
CA GLY A 493 14.42 13.17 2.56
C GLY A 493 14.91 13.62 3.94
N LYS A 494 16.24 13.64 4.16
CA LYS A 494 16.90 13.94 5.45
C LYS A 494 16.34 13.07 6.57
N ALA A 495 16.36 11.76 6.35
CA ALA A 495 15.83 10.79 7.29
C ALA A 495 16.74 9.57 7.46
N LEU A 496 16.71 8.99 8.66
CA LEU A 496 17.25 7.68 8.93
C LEU A 496 16.10 6.71 9.14
N TRP A 497 16.06 5.65 8.35
CA TRP A 497 15.17 4.51 8.52
C TRP A 497 15.90 3.40 9.27
N LEU A 498 15.26 2.85 10.30
CA LEU A 498 15.86 1.82 11.14
C LEU A 498 14.82 0.76 11.53
N THR A 499 15.06 -0.51 11.20
CA THR A 499 14.26 -1.63 11.69
C THR A 499 15.04 -2.36 12.79
N LEU A 500 14.43 -2.56 13.97
CA LEU A 500 15.02 -3.37 15.03
C LEU A 500 14.77 -4.85 14.75
N GLN A 501 15.81 -5.68 14.85
CA GLN A 501 15.73 -7.13 14.65
C GLN A 501 15.45 -7.84 15.98
N ARG A 502 14.38 -7.41 16.65
CA ARG A 502 13.91 -7.96 17.93
C ARG A 502 12.55 -7.41 18.33
N ASP A 503 11.91 -8.13 19.23
CA ASP A 503 10.70 -7.70 19.92
C ASP A 503 11.02 -6.75 21.07
N LEU A 504 10.19 -5.71 21.24
CA LEU A 504 10.19 -4.86 22.43
C LEU A 504 9.01 -5.22 23.34
N LYS A 505 9.25 -5.28 24.65
CA LYS A 505 8.22 -5.54 25.66
C LYS A 505 8.51 -4.78 26.94
N GLY A 506 7.47 -4.15 27.52
CA GLY A 506 7.62 -3.29 28.68
C GLY A 506 8.19 -1.94 28.28
N SER A 507 9.17 -1.45 29.05
CA SER A 507 9.89 -0.22 28.74
C SER A 507 11.23 -0.56 28.09
N ALA A 508 11.54 0.05 26.95
CA ALA A 508 12.82 -0.09 26.27
C ALA A 508 13.30 1.26 25.73
N THR A 509 14.56 1.60 25.97
CA THR A 509 15.18 2.87 25.54
C THR A 509 16.15 2.64 24.40
N LEU A 510 15.80 3.13 23.21
CA LEU A 510 16.63 3.13 22.01
C LEU A 510 17.40 4.45 21.91
N LYS A 511 18.71 4.38 21.72
CA LYS A 511 19.58 5.53 21.45
C LYS A 511 20.30 5.35 20.11
N VAL A 512 20.31 6.40 19.30
CA VAL A 512 20.94 6.45 17.97
C VAL A 512 21.87 7.66 17.92
N GLU A 513 23.14 7.45 17.55
CA GLU A 513 24.20 8.48 17.55
C GLU A 513 25.10 8.55 16.31
#